data_AF-A0A535P632-F1
#
_entry.id   AF-A0A535P632-F1
#
_cell.length_a   1.000
_cell.length_b   1.000
_cell.length_c   1.000
_cell.angle_alpha   90.00
_cell.angle_beta   90.00
_cell.angle_gamma   90.00
#
_symmetry.space_group_name_H-M   'P 1'
#
loop_
_entity.id
_entity.type
_entity.pdbx_description
1 polymer ?
#
loop_
_entity_poly.entity_id
_entity_poly.type
_entity_poly.pdbx_seq_one_letter_code
_entity_poly.pdbx_strand_id
1 'polypeptide(L)'
;MIRFGDDGYVAGDYSADAGVLAGVASVTGGASVKPLEPSPGQVAILRTAYGLVAGYVQRLGAGEVVVLADPLVLCNGYLEKADNGRLLADLLGVDAGAAVAFDEYHHGLTIGAFAPQAWLATSWGAAIMWLLVAVFFGLLLRGRRFGPLVGRVPETVRSDVEWSVAVGQLLRRSSARRVTLGLLAGATERAVALHTGLPVQPRERFWNALWVRAPEVARELAEVENSLDTSSASEHDVLTAARRLHEIAHPAATRRK
;
A
#
# COMPACT_ATOMS: atom_id res chain seq x y z
N MET A 1 29.73 -31.83 -23.95
CA MET A 1 28.90 -31.22 -22.89
C MET A 1 29.70 -30.07 -22.29
N ILE A 2 29.13 -28.86 -22.25
CA ILE A 2 29.81 -27.70 -21.66
C ILE A 2 29.82 -27.87 -20.14
N ARG A 3 31.01 -27.75 -19.53
CA ARG A 3 31.19 -27.81 -18.07
C ARG A 3 31.72 -26.47 -17.57
N PHE A 4 31.24 -26.07 -16.41
CA PHE A 4 31.69 -24.88 -15.72
C PHE A 4 32.44 -25.30 -14.46
N GLY A 5 33.53 -24.59 -14.14
CA GLY A 5 34.28 -24.83 -12.93
C GLY A 5 33.51 -24.47 -11.65
N ASP A 6 34.03 -24.94 -10.52
CA ASP A 6 33.48 -24.70 -9.19
C ASP A 6 33.90 -23.34 -8.58
N ASP A 7 34.83 -22.62 -9.23
CA ASP A 7 35.44 -21.36 -8.76
C ASP A 7 34.49 -20.15 -8.72
N GLY A 8 33.19 -20.33 -8.96
CA GLY A 8 32.22 -19.25 -8.99
C GLY A 8 32.42 -18.28 -10.16
N TYR A 9 32.03 -17.01 -9.98
CA TYR A 9 32.24 -15.96 -10.98
C TYR A 9 33.56 -15.21 -10.71
N VAL A 10 34.32 -14.93 -11.76
CA VAL A 10 35.61 -14.20 -11.72
C VAL A 10 35.61 -13.00 -12.66
N ALA A 11 36.53 -12.05 -12.49
CA ALA A 11 36.61 -10.82 -13.31
C ALA A 11 36.84 -11.09 -14.81
N GLY A 12 36.23 -10.27 -15.68
CA GLY A 12 36.07 -10.55 -17.12
C GLY A 12 36.95 -9.79 -18.12
N ASP A 13 38.25 -9.66 -17.82
CA ASP A 13 39.25 -9.29 -18.83
C ASP A 13 39.97 -10.56 -19.32
N TYR A 14 40.04 -10.74 -20.65
CA TYR A 14 40.49 -12.00 -21.25
C TYR A 14 41.73 -11.83 -22.13
N SER A 15 42.72 -12.68 -21.91
CA SER A 15 43.87 -12.86 -22.81
C SER A 15 43.60 -14.02 -23.77
N ALA A 16 43.93 -13.83 -25.04
CA ALA A 16 43.83 -14.89 -26.04
C ALA A 16 45.11 -15.72 -26.11
N ASP A 17 44.97 -17.01 -26.42
CA ASP A 17 46.12 -17.88 -26.67
C ASP A 17 46.61 -17.66 -28.10
N ALA A 18 47.79 -17.03 -28.21
CA ALA A 18 48.40 -16.64 -29.49
C ALA A 18 48.68 -17.84 -30.43
N GLY A 19 48.72 -19.06 -29.91
CA GLY A 19 48.92 -20.27 -30.72
C GLY A 19 47.67 -20.71 -31.49
N VAL A 20 46.48 -20.21 -31.12
CA VAL A 20 45.20 -20.64 -31.69
C VAL A 20 44.48 -19.49 -32.41
N LEU A 21 44.56 -18.26 -31.89
CA LEU A 21 43.90 -17.09 -32.47
C LEU A 21 44.96 -16.10 -33.00
N ALA A 22 45.24 -16.14 -34.30
CA ALA A 22 46.31 -15.37 -34.90
C ALA A 22 46.00 -13.85 -34.92
N GLY A 23 46.66 -13.12 -34.02
CA GLY A 23 46.59 -11.66 -33.95
C GLY A 23 45.40 -11.12 -33.14
N VAL A 24 44.76 -11.97 -32.35
CA VAL A 24 43.94 -11.57 -31.20
C VAL A 24 44.82 -11.70 -29.98
N ALA A 25 45.12 -10.61 -29.28
CA ALA A 25 45.94 -10.63 -28.07
C ALA A 25 45.05 -10.56 -26.81
N SER A 26 44.01 -9.72 -26.85
CA SER A 26 43.10 -9.53 -25.73
C SER A 26 41.69 -9.20 -26.19
N VAL A 27 40.70 -9.65 -25.43
CA VAL A 27 39.29 -9.32 -25.66
C VAL A 27 38.62 -8.89 -24.37
N THR A 28 37.64 -8.01 -24.49
CA THR A 28 36.90 -7.44 -23.36
C THR A 28 35.48 -7.96 -23.34
N GLY A 29 34.94 -8.30 -22.16
CA GLY A 29 33.54 -8.69 -22.02
C GLY A 29 32.89 -8.12 -20.76
N GLY A 30 31.99 -8.89 -20.16
CA GLY A 30 31.30 -8.53 -18.93
C GLY A 30 32.22 -8.37 -17.74
N ALA A 31 31.72 -7.70 -16.70
CA ALA A 31 32.50 -7.49 -15.47
C ALA A 31 32.85 -8.81 -14.75
N SER A 32 32.07 -9.87 -14.97
CA SER A 32 32.35 -11.20 -14.44
C SER A 32 31.92 -12.32 -15.37
N VAL A 33 32.58 -13.47 -15.24
CA VAL A 33 32.32 -14.69 -16.01
C VAL A 33 32.40 -15.92 -15.12
N LYS A 34 31.64 -16.96 -15.44
CA LYS A 34 31.82 -18.29 -14.84
C LYS A 34 32.81 -19.08 -15.70
N PRO A 35 33.99 -19.47 -15.18
CA PRO A 35 34.98 -20.19 -15.97
C PRO A 35 34.49 -21.54 -16.50
N LEU A 36 35.03 -21.95 -17.63
CA LEU A 36 34.80 -23.25 -18.25
C LEU A 36 35.82 -24.25 -17.73
N GLU A 37 35.39 -25.50 -17.64
CA GLU A 37 36.24 -26.63 -17.31
C GLU A 37 36.41 -27.52 -18.56
N PRO A 38 37.49 -27.31 -19.35
CA PRO A 38 37.66 -28.03 -20.60
C PRO A 38 37.97 -29.52 -20.36
N SER A 39 37.37 -30.38 -21.18
CA SER A 39 37.66 -31.82 -21.22
C SER A 39 38.84 -32.14 -22.14
N PRO A 40 39.46 -33.35 -22.03
CA PRO A 40 40.47 -33.80 -22.98
C PRO A 40 39.95 -33.72 -24.43
N GLY A 41 40.63 -32.97 -25.28
CA GLY A 41 40.21 -32.67 -26.67
C GLY A 41 39.56 -31.30 -26.87
N GLN A 42 39.41 -30.50 -25.80
CA GLN A 42 39.02 -29.10 -25.87
C GLN A 42 40.26 -28.22 -25.66
N VAL A 43 40.57 -27.37 -26.64
CA VAL A 43 41.75 -26.50 -26.61
C VAL A 43 41.31 -25.11 -26.14
N ALA A 44 41.88 -24.64 -25.04
CA ALA A 44 41.57 -23.31 -24.53
C ALA A 44 42.05 -22.23 -25.51
N ILE A 45 41.21 -21.23 -25.77
CA ILE A 45 41.51 -20.11 -26.67
C ILE A 45 41.48 -18.76 -25.96
N LEU A 46 40.73 -18.65 -24.86
CA LEU A 46 40.65 -17.45 -24.02
C LEU A 46 40.84 -17.84 -22.56
N ARG A 47 41.57 -17.00 -21.83
CA ARG A 47 41.80 -17.15 -20.38
C ARG A 47 41.54 -15.84 -19.66
N THR A 48 41.05 -15.94 -18.44
CA THR A 48 40.93 -14.80 -17.52
C THR A 48 42.31 -14.38 -17.00
N ALA A 49 42.39 -13.23 -16.35
CA ALA A 49 43.61 -12.78 -15.66
C ALA A 49 44.15 -13.79 -14.62
N TYR A 50 43.31 -14.70 -14.11
CA TYR A 50 43.68 -15.76 -13.17
C TYR A 50 44.10 -17.07 -13.86
N GLY A 51 44.20 -17.09 -15.19
CA GLY A 51 44.58 -18.26 -15.99
C GLY A 51 43.44 -19.27 -16.23
N LEU A 52 42.25 -19.02 -15.68
CA LEU A 52 41.07 -19.86 -15.84
C LEU A 52 40.51 -19.75 -17.26
N VAL A 53 39.93 -20.83 -17.78
CA VAL A 53 39.49 -20.87 -19.19
C VAL A 53 38.16 -20.14 -19.35
N ALA A 54 38.12 -19.16 -20.25
CA ALA A 54 36.94 -18.38 -20.60
C ALA A 54 36.39 -18.74 -22.00
N GLY A 55 37.15 -19.50 -22.79
CA GLY A 55 36.70 -20.01 -24.08
C GLY A 55 37.56 -21.16 -24.56
N TYR A 56 36.97 -22.08 -25.32
CA TYR A 56 37.68 -23.19 -25.94
C TYR A 56 37.16 -23.50 -27.35
N VAL A 57 37.98 -24.18 -28.13
CA VAL A 57 37.61 -24.79 -29.41
C VAL A 57 37.66 -26.31 -29.30
N GLN A 58 36.75 -26.99 -29.97
CA GLN A 58 36.71 -28.44 -30.08
C GLN A 58 36.30 -28.86 -31.48
N ARG A 59 36.99 -29.86 -32.05
CA ARG A 59 36.54 -30.52 -33.28
C ARG A 59 35.34 -31.41 -32.99
N LEU A 60 34.25 -31.21 -33.74
CA LEU A 60 33.05 -32.03 -33.66
C LEU A 60 32.65 -32.49 -35.07
N GLY A 61 32.87 -33.77 -35.37
CA GLY A 61 32.67 -34.31 -36.72
C GLY A 61 33.59 -33.65 -37.74
N ALA A 62 33.01 -33.09 -38.81
CA ALA A 62 33.75 -32.41 -39.87
C ALA A 62 34.05 -30.93 -39.59
N GLY A 63 33.50 -30.35 -38.52
CA GLY A 63 33.63 -28.94 -38.18
C GLY A 63 34.25 -28.69 -36.81
N GLU A 64 34.25 -27.43 -36.42
CA GLU A 64 34.74 -26.95 -35.13
C GLU A 64 33.64 -26.21 -34.39
N VAL A 65 33.64 -26.38 -33.07
CA VAL A 65 32.73 -25.69 -32.16
C VAL A 65 33.58 -24.80 -31.26
N VAL A 66 33.27 -23.51 -31.30
CA VAL A 66 33.85 -22.52 -30.40
C VAL A 66 32.85 -22.23 -29.30
N VAL A 67 33.29 -22.34 -28.06
CA VAL A 67 32.50 -22.05 -26.87
C VAL A 67 33.14 -20.89 -26.14
N LEU A 68 32.35 -19.84 -25.91
CA LEU A 68 32.73 -18.68 -25.12
C LEU A 68 31.86 -18.66 -23.86
N ALA A 69 32.48 -18.44 -22.71
CA ALA A 69 31.78 -18.32 -21.42
C ALA A 69 31.05 -16.97 -21.28
N ASP A 70 31.50 -15.98 -22.04
CA ASP A 70 30.99 -14.62 -22.00
C ASP A 70 30.47 -14.18 -23.39
N PRO A 71 29.16 -14.02 -23.55
CA PRO A 71 28.57 -13.62 -24.83
C PRO A 71 28.86 -12.15 -25.16
N LEU A 72 29.17 -11.29 -24.18
CA LEU A 72 29.38 -9.86 -24.41
C LEU A 72 30.58 -9.59 -25.30
N VAL A 73 31.56 -10.51 -25.35
CA VAL A 73 32.72 -10.42 -26.24
C VAL A 73 32.30 -10.21 -27.71
N LEU A 74 31.18 -10.79 -28.14
CA LEU A 74 30.67 -10.69 -29.52
C LEU A 74 29.44 -9.79 -29.67
N CYS A 75 29.00 -9.10 -28.61
CA CYS A 75 27.88 -8.16 -28.70
C CYS A 75 28.29 -6.86 -29.38
N ASN A 76 27.36 -6.21 -30.11
CA ASN A 76 27.60 -4.97 -30.86
C ASN A 76 28.32 -3.89 -30.05
N GLY A 77 27.96 -3.70 -28.77
CA GLY A 77 28.58 -2.69 -27.90
C GLY A 77 30.02 -3.00 -27.45
N TYR A 78 30.56 -4.16 -27.83
CA TYR A 78 31.91 -4.62 -27.48
C TYR A 78 32.78 -4.92 -28.70
N LEU A 79 32.24 -4.96 -29.93
CA LEU A 79 33.01 -5.26 -31.14
C LEU A 79 34.15 -4.26 -31.39
N GLU A 80 33.97 -3.01 -30.98
CA GLU A 80 34.98 -1.94 -31.11
C GLU A 80 36.02 -1.94 -29.97
N LYS A 81 35.88 -2.83 -28.98
CA LYS A 81 36.78 -2.91 -27.82
C LYS A 81 37.88 -3.94 -28.08
N ALA A 82 39.11 -3.58 -27.71
CA ALA A 82 40.28 -4.45 -27.84
C ALA A 82 40.33 -5.14 -29.22
N ASP A 83 40.53 -6.45 -29.26
CA ASP A 83 40.56 -7.23 -30.50
C ASP A 83 39.23 -7.97 -30.79
N ASN A 84 38.12 -7.57 -30.15
CA ASN A 84 36.84 -8.30 -30.24
C ASN A 84 36.30 -8.41 -31.67
N GLY A 85 36.32 -7.32 -32.44
CA GLY A 85 35.87 -7.32 -33.83
C GLY A 85 36.74 -8.20 -34.74
N ARG A 86 38.04 -8.28 -34.44
CA ARG A 86 38.95 -9.20 -35.14
C ARG A 86 38.66 -10.65 -34.77
N LEU A 87 38.44 -10.95 -33.49
CA LEU A 87 37.99 -12.28 -33.06
C LEU A 87 36.71 -12.69 -33.80
N LEU A 88 35.72 -11.80 -33.91
CA LEU A 88 34.51 -12.09 -34.68
C LEU A 88 34.82 -12.40 -36.15
N ALA A 89 35.68 -11.60 -36.80
CA ALA A 89 36.07 -11.83 -38.19
C ALA A 89 36.78 -13.19 -38.37
N ASP A 90 37.68 -13.56 -37.46
CA ASP A 90 38.37 -14.85 -37.49
C ASP A 90 37.38 -16.02 -37.32
N LEU A 91 36.38 -15.88 -36.43
CA LEU A 91 35.35 -16.89 -36.19
C LEU A 91 34.41 -17.08 -37.37
N LEU A 92 34.08 -16.01 -38.08
CA LEU A 92 33.20 -16.07 -39.25
C LEU A 92 33.90 -16.66 -40.48
N GLY A 93 35.24 -16.77 -40.45
CA GLY A 93 36.04 -17.21 -41.58
C GLY A 93 35.93 -16.22 -42.73
N VAL A 94 36.92 -15.36 -42.89
CA VAL A 94 36.96 -14.26 -43.88
C VAL A 94 37.11 -14.77 -45.33
N ASP A 95 36.36 -15.80 -45.71
CA ASP A 95 36.18 -16.20 -47.11
C ASP A 95 34.93 -15.51 -47.65
N ALA A 96 35.14 -14.68 -48.68
CA ALA A 96 34.08 -14.00 -49.41
C ALA A 96 33.22 -15.03 -50.16
N GLY A 97 32.22 -15.59 -49.48
CA GLY A 97 31.32 -16.62 -50.03
C GLY A 97 30.80 -17.63 -48.99
N ALA A 98 31.35 -17.64 -47.78
CA ALA A 98 30.81 -18.46 -46.70
C ALA A 98 29.41 -17.98 -46.29
N ALA A 99 28.44 -18.88 -46.30
CA ALA A 99 27.10 -18.59 -45.77
C ALA A 99 27.14 -18.66 -44.24
N VAL A 100 26.96 -17.52 -43.59
CA VAL A 100 26.84 -17.43 -42.13
C VAL A 100 25.37 -17.52 -41.75
N ALA A 101 25.02 -18.50 -40.94
CA ALA A 101 23.71 -18.61 -40.31
C ALA A 101 23.82 -18.27 -38.83
N PHE A 102 22.89 -17.46 -38.34
CA PHE A 102 22.75 -17.16 -36.91
C PHE A 102 21.54 -17.92 -36.39
N ASP A 103 21.77 -18.78 -35.39
CA ASP A 103 20.70 -19.45 -34.65
C ASP A 103 20.71 -18.91 -33.21
N GLU A 104 19.66 -18.18 -32.86
CA GLU A 104 19.51 -17.59 -31.54
C GLU A 104 18.54 -18.44 -30.72
N TYR A 105 19.09 -19.35 -29.92
CA TYR A 105 18.28 -20.16 -29.01
C TYR A 105 18.25 -19.54 -27.61
N HIS A 106 17.15 -18.86 -27.30
CA HIS A 106 16.89 -18.37 -25.95
C HIS A 106 16.28 -19.48 -25.08
N HIS A 107 17.04 -19.99 -24.12
CA HIS A 107 16.53 -20.89 -23.08
C HIS A 107 15.62 -20.17 -22.06
N GLY A 108 14.71 -19.29 -22.47
CA GLY A 108 13.61 -18.71 -21.67
C GLY A 108 13.98 -18.00 -20.34
N LEU A 109 15.26 -17.97 -19.98
CA LEU A 109 15.80 -17.53 -18.70
C LEU A 109 16.65 -16.31 -18.95
N THR A 110 15.98 -15.17 -19.06
CA THR A 110 16.67 -13.90 -18.96
C THR A 110 17.02 -13.67 -17.49
N ILE A 111 18.24 -13.24 -17.20
CA ILE A 111 18.73 -12.92 -15.84
C ILE A 111 17.78 -11.94 -15.12
N GLY A 112 17.01 -11.16 -15.90
CA GLY A 112 15.95 -10.30 -15.40
C GLY A 112 14.78 -11.01 -14.73
N ALA A 113 14.47 -12.28 -15.04
CA ALA A 113 13.25 -12.97 -14.59
C ALA A 113 13.24 -13.35 -13.10
N PHE A 114 14.40 -13.43 -12.44
CA PHE A 114 14.51 -13.79 -11.01
C PHE A 114 14.66 -12.60 -10.07
N ALA A 115 14.78 -11.39 -10.62
CA ALA A 115 14.84 -10.21 -9.78
C ALA A 115 13.44 -9.90 -9.20
N PRO A 116 13.29 -9.55 -7.91
CA PRO A 116 11.99 -9.16 -7.35
C PRO A 116 11.30 -8.03 -8.11
N GLN A 117 12.07 -7.20 -8.84
CA GLN A 117 11.61 -6.11 -9.70
C GLN A 117 11.32 -6.52 -11.16
N ALA A 118 11.58 -7.78 -11.56
CA ALA A 118 11.40 -8.28 -12.93
C ALA A 118 10.03 -7.99 -13.52
N TRP A 119 9.00 -8.14 -12.69
CA TRP A 119 7.62 -7.95 -13.08
C TRP A 119 7.32 -6.50 -13.48
N LEU A 120 8.09 -5.50 -13.02
CA LEU A 120 7.95 -4.10 -13.43
C LEU A 120 8.30 -3.87 -14.90
N ALA A 121 9.15 -4.72 -15.50
CA ALA A 121 9.49 -4.66 -16.90
C ALA A 121 8.38 -5.22 -17.82
N THR A 122 7.37 -5.88 -17.25
CA THR A 122 6.19 -6.32 -18.00
C THR A 122 5.21 -5.17 -18.20
N SER A 123 4.46 -5.19 -19.31
CA SER A 123 3.44 -4.18 -19.61
C SER A 123 2.38 -4.03 -18.52
N TRP A 124 2.00 -5.15 -17.87
CA TRP A 124 1.03 -5.14 -16.77
C TRP A 124 1.64 -4.65 -15.45
N GLY A 125 2.89 -5.00 -15.15
CA GLY A 125 3.57 -4.53 -13.94
C GLY A 125 3.86 -3.03 -13.97
N ALA A 126 4.26 -2.51 -15.14
CA ALA A 126 4.38 -1.07 -15.37
C ALA A 126 3.04 -0.35 -15.17
N ALA A 127 1.93 -0.92 -15.66
CA ALA A 127 0.60 -0.34 -15.48
C ALA A 127 0.17 -0.27 -14.00
N ILE A 128 0.40 -1.34 -13.23
CA ILE A 128 0.12 -1.37 -11.79
C ILE A 128 0.99 -0.35 -11.05
N MET A 129 2.27 -0.24 -11.40
CA MET A 129 3.17 0.76 -10.81
C MET A 129 2.65 2.19 -11.05
N TRP A 130 2.26 2.53 -12.29
CA TRP A 130 1.69 3.84 -12.60
C TRP A 130 0.37 4.10 -11.88
N LEU A 131 -0.48 3.08 -11.71
CA LEU A 131 -1.70 3.19 -10.90
C LEU A 131 -1.38 3.52 -9.45
N LEU A 132 -0.40 2.84 -8.83
CA LEU A 132 0.02 3.11 -7.45
C LEU A 132 0.59 4.53 -7.30
N VAL A 133 1.40 4.97 -8.25
CA VAL A 133 1.92 6.34 -8.31
C VAL A 133 0.77 7.35 -8.39
N ALA A 134 -0.20 7.13 -9.27
CA ALA A 134 -1.38 7.99 -9.40
C ALA A 134 -2.22 8.05 -8.13
N VAL A 135 -2.43 6.92 -7.45
CA VAL A 135 -3.13 6.86 -6.16
C VAL A 135 -2.36 7.60 -5.08
N PHE A 136 -1.04 7.39 -4.99
CA PHE A 136 -0.18 8.06 -4.02
C PHE A 136 -0.22 9.59 -4.19
N PHE A 137 -0.03 10.08 -5.42
CA PHE A 137 -0.17 11.51 -5.70
C PHE A 137 -1.60 11.99 -5.48
N GLY A 138 -2.61 11.19 -5.85
CA GLY A 138 -4.01 11.49 -5.57
C GLY A 138 -4.27 11.69 -4.07
N LEU A 139 -3.69 10.86 -3.20
CA LEU A 139 -3.79 10.98 -1.75
C LEU A 139 -3.03 12.20 -1.22
N LEU A 140 -1.79 12.42 -1.70
CA LEU A 140 -1.00 13.60 -1.33
C LEU A 140 -1.71 14.90 -1.73
N LEU A 141 -2.27 14.95 -2.93
CA LEU A 141 -3.00 16.11 -3.45
C LEU A 141 -4.36 16.27 -2.76
N ARG A 142 -5.05 15.18 -2.41
CA ARG A 142 -6.30 15.21 -1.64
C ARG A 142 -6.11 15.82 -0.25
N GLY A 143 -4.92 15.68 0.34
CA GLY A 143 -4.56 16.31 1.62
C GLY A 143 -4.10 17.77 1.50
N ARG A 144 -3.70 18.22 0.31
CA ARG A 144 -3.25 19.59 0.07
C ARG A 144 -4.45 20.44 -0.34
N ARG A 145 -4.91 21.29 0.59
CA ARG A 145 -5.99 22.25 0.35
C ARG A 145 -5.63 23.16 -0.82
N PHE A 146 -6.19 22.87 -2.01
CA PHE A 146 -6.14 23.78 -3.16
C PHE A 146 -7.19 24.86 -2.95
N GLY A 147 -6.82 25.93 -2.26
CA GLY A 147 -7.67 27.11 -2.12
C GLY A 147 -7.17 28.04 -1.01
N PRO A 148 -7.39 29.36 -1.15
CA PRO A 148 -7.21 30.28 -0.03
C PRO A 148 -8.02 29.77 1.16
N LEU A 149 -7.44 29.86 2.35
CA LEU A 149 -8.21 29.69 3.59
C LEU A 149 -9.29 30.78 3.56
N VAL A 150 -10.50 30.43 3.12
CA VAL A 150 -11.67 31.26 3.37
C VAL A 150 -11.74 31.36 4.88
N GLY A 151 -11.37 32.53 5.41
CA GLY A 151 -11.44 32.80 6.83
C GLY A 151 -12.83 32.41 7.26
N ARG A 152 -12.93 31.44 8.18
CA ARG A 152 -14.22 31.16 8.81
C ARG A 152 -14.71 32.51 9.33
N VAL A 153 -15.87 32.94 8.83
CA VAL A 153 -16.63 34.02 9.46
C VAL A 153 -16.62 33.68 10.95
N PRO A 154 -16.13 34.58 11.84
CA PRO A 154 -16.06 34.30 13.26
C PRO A 154 -17.40 33.71 13.65
N GLU A 155 -17.35 32.51 14.25
CA GLU A 155 -18.53 31.74 14.62
C GLU A 155 -19.33 32.61 15.58
N THR A 156 -20.27 33.37 15.03
CA THR A 156 -21.29 34.07 15.80
C THR A 156 -21.91 32.99 16.63
N VAL A 157 -21.79 33.11 17.97
CA VAL A 157 -22.32 32.19 18.99
C VAL A 157 -23.49 31.44 18.40
N ARG A 158 -23.19 30.23 17.94
CA ARG A 158 -24.13 29.43 17.16
C ARG A 158 -25.29 29.19 18.10
N SER A 159 -26.43 29.79 17.77
CA SER A 159 -27.69 29.68 18.50
C SER A 159 -27.82 28.26 19.05
N ASP A 160 -27.86 28.09 20.38
CA ASP A 160 -27.97 26.79 21.07
C ASP A 160 -29.12 25.90 20.51
N VAL A 161 -30.06 26.54 19.80
CA VAL A 161 -31.15 25.93 19.07
C VAL A 161 -30.66 25.09 17.88
N GLU A 162 -29.67 25.52 17.09
CA GLU A 162 -29.17 24.75 15.95
C GLU A 162 -28.55 23.42 16.38
N TRP A 163 -27.78 23.43 17.48
CA TRP A 163 -27.18 22.22 18.04
C TRP A 163 -28.26 21.27 18.57
N SER A 164 -29.25 21.80 19.29
CA SER A 164 -30.36 21.01 19.81
C SER A 164 -31.20 20.38 18.69
N VAL A 165 -31.44 21.11 17.60
CA VAL A 165 -32.14 20.60 16.41
C VAL A 165 -31.31 19.52 15.72
N ALA A 166 -30.00 19.70 15.56
CA ALA A 166 -29.13 18.70 14.94
C ALA A 166 -29.07 17.39 15.74
N VAL A 167 -28.93 17.48 17.07
CA VAL A 167 -28.94 16.32 17.97
C VAL A 167 -30.30 15.62 17.95
N GLY A 168 -31.40 16.40 17.94
CA GLY A 168 -32.75 15.86 17.80
C GLY A 168 -32.95 15.08 16.51
N GLN A 169 -32.48 15.60 15.37
CA GLN A 169 -32.54 14.92 14.07
C GLN A 169 -31.68 13.63 14.06
N LEU A 170 -30.51 13.65 14.70
CA LEU A 170 -29.65 12.47 14.83
C LEU A 170 -30.34 11.35 15.62
N LEU A 171 -30.91 11.67 16.78
CA LEU A 171 -31.63 10.71 17.63
C LEU A 171 -32.88 10.15 16.94
N ARG A 172 -33.58 11.00 16.16
CA ARG A 172 -34.72 10.57 15.34
C ARG A 172 -34.29 9.60 14.24
N ARG A 173 -33.20 9.91 13.51
CA ARG A 173 -32.69 9.05 12.43
C ARG A 173 -32.18 7.70 12.93
N SER A 174 -31.58 7.65 14.12
CA SER A 174 -31.09 6.40 14.71
C SER A 174 -32.19 5.55 15.37
N SER A 175 -33.44 6.02 15.38
CA SER A 175 -34.57 5.38 16.08
C SER A 175 -34.26 5.07 17.56
N ALA A 176 -33.38 5.85 18.20
CA ALA A 176 -32.91 5.63 19.57
C ALA A 176 -33.91 6.12 20.65
N ARG A 177 -35.19 5.79 20.49
CA ARG A 177 -36.33 6.33 21.26
C ARG A 177 -36.20 6.13 22.77
N ARG A 178 -35.86 4.92 23.21
CA ARG A 178 -35.66 4.58 24.62
C ARG A 178 -34.50 5.36 25.26
N VAL A 179 -33.42 5.56 24.51
CA VAL A 179 -32.26 6.35 24.97
C VAL A 179 -32.65 7.82 25.12
N THR A 180 -33.38 8.38 24.14
CA THR A 180 -33.90 9.75 24.21
C THR A 180 -34.77 9.97 25.44
N LEU A 181 -35.71 9.06 25.72
CA LEU A 181 -36.58 9.16 26.89
C LEU A 181 -35.79 9.05 28.21
N GLY A 182 -34.79 8.16 28.31
CA GLY A 182 -33.93 8.08 29.49
C GLY A 182 -33.10 9.36 29.73
N LEU A 183 -32.59 9.97 28.65
CA LEU A 183 -31.88 11.25 28.73
C LEU A 183 -32.79 12.39 29.19
N LEU A 184 -34.03 12.44 28.68
CA LEU A 184 -35.03 13.44 29.08
C LEU A 184 -35.47 13.25 30.54
N ALA A 185 -35.67 12.01 30.99
CA ALA A 185 -36.02 11.71 32.37
C ALA A 185 -34.91 12.17 33.33
N GLY A 186 -33.65 11.81 33.07
CA GLY A 186 -32.52 12.27 33.88
C GLY A 186 -32.26 13.79 33.79
N ALA A 187 -32.67 14.45 32.71
CA ALA A 187 -32.67 15.92 32.64
C ALA A 187 -33.79 16.53 33.47
N THR A 188 -34.97 15.91 33.48
CA THR A 188 -36.13 16.30 34.28
C THR A 188 -35.83 16.16 35.77
N GLU A 189 -35.23 15.05 36.22
CA GLU A 189 -34.79 14.88 37.61
C GLU A 189 -33.85 16.01 38.06
N ARG A 190 -32.89 16.39 37.21
CA ARG A 190 -31.98 17.52 37.48
C ARG A 190 -32.71 18.85 37.54
N ALA A 191 -33.63 19.13 36.62
CA ALA A 191 -34.42 20.36 36.63
C ALA A 191 -35.31 20.44 37.88
N VAL A 192 -35.98 19.33 38.23
CA VAL A 192 -36.81 19.20 39.42
C VAL A 192 -36.00 19.42 40.68
N ALA A 193 -34.84 18.77 40.80
CA ALA A 193 -33.93 18.97 41.91
C ALA A 193 -33.47 20.43 42.04
N LEU A 194 -33.17 21.10 40.93
CA LEU A 194 -32.75 22.50 40.93
C LEU A 194 -33.85 23.44 41.44
N HIS A 195 -35.07 23.34 40.91
CA HIS A 195 -36.16 24.24 41.32
C HIS A 195 -36.80 23.87 42.67
N THR A 196 -36.68 22.61 43.09
CA THR A 196 -37.07 22.19 44.45
C THR A 196 -35.95 22.40 45.47
N GLY A 197 -34.71 22.68 45.05
CA GLY A 197 -33.56 22.80 45.95
C GLY A 197 -33.22 21.48 46.67
N LEU A 198 -33.43 20.34 45.99
CA LEU A 198 -33.08 19.01 46.47
C LEU A 198 -31.74 18.55 45.85
N PRO A 199 -30.95 17.72 46.54
CA PRO A 199 -29.78 17.11 45.93
C PRO A 199 -30.21 16.04 44.91
N VAL A 200 -29.64 16.08 43.70
CA VAL A 200 -29.91 15.09 42.63
C VAL A 200 -29.37 13.71 42.99
N GLN A 201 -28.25 13.66 43.72
CA GLN A 201 -27.55 12.43 44.07
C GLN A 201 -27.42 12.30 45.60
N PRO A 202 -27.53 11.08 46.16
CA PRO A 202 -27.95 9.83 45.52
C PRO A 202 -29.41 9.82 45.09
N ARG A 203 -29.73 9.09 44.01
CA ARG A 203 -31.07 9.06 43.39
C ARG A 203 -32.17 8.64 44.36
N GLU A 204 -31.91 7.68 45.25
CA GLU A 204 -32.89 7.22 46.25
C GLU A 204 -33.22 8.33 47.25
N ARG A 205 -32.22 9.14 47.61
CA ARG A 205 -32.41 10.29 48.52
C ARG A 205 -33.20 11.40 47.82
N PHE A 206 -32.96 11.63 46.53
CA PHE A 206 -33.77 12.55 45.72
C PHE A 206 -35.24 12.15 45.74
N TRP A 207 -35.56 10.90 45.39
CA TRP A 207 -36.94 10.41 45.36
C TRP A 207 -37.64 10.45 46.73
N ASN A 208 -36.96 10.02 47.79
CA ASN A 208 -37.50 10.10 49.14
C ASN A 208 -37.80 11.54 49.55
N ALA A 209 -36.88 12.48 49.26
CA ALA A 209 -37.10 13.88 49.57
C ALA A 209 -38.18 14.53 48.69
N LEU A 210 -38.30 14.11 47.43
CA LEU A 210 -39.31 14.60 46.50
C LEU A 210 -40.71 14.18 46.93
N TRP A 211 -40.91 12.92 47.35
CA TRP A 211 -42.19 12.43 47.88
C TRP A 211 -42.65 13.17 49.14
N VAL A 212 -41.71 13.61 49.98
CA VAL A 212 -42.03 14.38 51.19
C VAL A 212 -42.31 15.85 50.86
N ARG A 213 -41.52 16.46 49.98
CA ARG A 213 -41.54 17.91 49.72
C ARG A 213 -42.56 18.33 48.67
N ALA A 214 -42.79 17.51 47.66
CA ALA A 214 -43.67 17.78 46.52
C ALA A 214 -44.31 16.47 46.01
N PRO A 215 -45.24 15.87 46.78
CA PRO A 215 -45.82 14.56 46.48
C PRO A 215 -46.57 14.51 45.14
N GLU A 216 -47.18 15.62 44.73
CA GLU A 216 -47.87 15.73 43.43
C GLU A 216 -46.89 15.56 42.26
N VAL A 217 -45.78 16.31 42.28
CA VAL A 217 -44.72 16.24 41.28
C VAL A 217 -44.03 14.87 41.29
N ALA A 218 -43.83 14.29 42.47
CA ALA A 218 -43.27 12.96 42.63
C ALA A 218 -44.13 11.89 41.94
N ARG A 219 -45.46 11.97 42.10
CA ARG A 219 -46.40 11.03 41.48
C ARG A 219 -46.40 11.16 39.96
N GLU A 220 -46.52 12.40 39.45
CA GLU A 220 -46.53 12.66 38.02
C GLU A 220 -45.23 12.20 37.34
N LEU A 221 -44.07 12.49 37.96
CA LEU A 221 -42.79 12.04 37.43
C LEU A 221 -42.66 10.51 37.48
N ALA A 222 -43.09 9.86 38.56
CA ALA A 222 -43.04 8.40 38.70
C ALA A 222 -43.97 7.71 37.68
N GLU A 223 -45.16 8.24 37.42
CA GLU A 223 -46.08 7.72 36.39
C GLU A 223 -45.46 7.79 34.99
N VAL A 224 -44.79 8.90 34.68
CA VAL A 224 -44.12 9.06 33.39
C VAL A 224 -42.88 8.16 33.28
N GLU A 225 -42.06 8.04 34.34
CA GLU A 225 -40.90 7.15 34.36
C GLU A 225 -41.28 5.67 34.19
N ASN A 226 -42.34 5.23 34.86
CA ASN A 226 -42.84 3.85 34.78
C ASN A 226 -43.43 3.51 33.38
N SER A 227 -43.77 4.52 32.58
CA SER A 227 -44.33 4.35 31.24
C SER A 227 -43.33 4.65 30.10
N LEU A 228 -42.04 4.90 30.39
CA LEU A 228 -41.06 5.23 29.34
C LEU A 228 -40.79 4.07 28.36
N ASP A 229 -40.75 2.83 28.85
CA ASP A 229 -40.46 1.67 28.00
C ASP A 229 -41.59 1.42 27.01
N THR A 230 -42.85 1.47 27.47
CA THR A 230 -44.04 1.40 26.60
C THR A 230 -44.14 2.58 25.66
N SER A 231 -43.87 3.80 26.13
CA SER A 231 -43.89 5.03 25.31
C SER A 231 -42.82 5.04 24.23
N SER A 232 -41.77 4.21 24.34
CA SER A 232 -40.73 4.12 23.32
C SER A 232 -41.16 3.36 22.04
N ALA A 233 -42.32 2.69 22.07
CA ALA A 233 -42.84 1.90 20.96
C ALA A 233 -43.26 2.75 19.74
N SER A 234 -43.77 3.97 19.97
CA SER A 234 -44.30 4.85 18.91
C SER A 234 -43.71 6.27 19.00
N GLU A 235 -43.50 6.92 17.86
CA GLU A 235 -43.00 8.32 17.82
C GLU A 235 -43.98 9.31 18.44
N HIS A 236 -45.30 9.04 18.31
CA HIS A 236 -46.34 9.84 18.94
C HIS A 236 -46.27 9.76 20.47
N ASP A 237 -46.03 8.56 21.01
CA ASP A 237 -45.97 8.31 22.45
C ASP A 237 -44.68 8.88 23.05
N VAL A 238 -43.55 8.79 22.32
CA VAL A 238 -42.30 9.47 22.69
C VAL A 238 -42.51 10.98 22.80
N LEU A 239 -43.17 11.60 21.83
CA LEU A 239 -43.43 13.04 21.86
C LEU A 239 -44.34 13.42 23.03
N THR A 240 -45.35 12.60 23.32
CA THR A 240 -46.28 12.81 24.43
C THR A 240 -45.57 12.70 25.78
N ALA A 241 -44.74 11.67 25.97
CA ALA A 241 -43.91 11.51 27.17
C ALA A 241 -42.89 12.65 27.32
N ALA A 242 -42.23 13.07 26.24
CA ALA A 242 -41.28 14.18 26.24
C ALA A 242 -41.95 15.51 26.65
N ARG A 243 -43.18 15.78 26.18
CA ARG A 243 -43.96 16.96 26.59
C ARG A 243 -44.29 16.94 28.07
N ARG A 244 -44.76 15.80 28.59
CA ARG A 244 -45.05 15.66 30.03
C ARG A 244 -43.80 15.86 30.90
N LEU A 245 -42.68 15.25 30.51
CA LEU A 245 -41.38 15.47 31.18
C LEU A 245 -40.97 16.95 31.15
N HIS A 246 -41.17 17.63 30.03
CA HIS A 246 -40.88 19.06 29.90
C HIS A 246 -41.78 19.93 30.79
N GLU A 247 -43.08 19.65 30.86
CA GLU A 247 -44.03 20.35 31.73
C GLU A 247 -43.68 20.18 33.22
N ILE A 248 -43.23 18.98 33.61
CA ILE A 248 -42.75 18.70 34.97
C ILE A 248 -41.43 19.44 35.25
N ALA A 249 -40.49 19.45 34.30
CA ALA A 249 -39.19 20.11 34.46
C ALA A 249 -39.29 21.64 34.52
N HIS A 250 -40.25 22.21 33.78
CA HIS A 250 -40.45 23.64 33.62
C HIS A 250 -41.92 23.99 33.90
N PRO A 251 -42.35 23.91 35.17
CA PRO A 251 -43.70 24.31 35.53
C PRO A 251 -43.90 25.76 35.10
N ALA A 252 -44.97 26.02 34.34
CA ALA A 252 -45.29 27.36 33.89
C ALA A 252 -45.25 28.31 35.09
N ALA A 253 -44.37 29.31 35.05
CA ALA A 253 -44.22 30.27 36.13
C ALA A 253 -45.62 30.79 36.47
N THR A 254 -46.09 30.47 37.66
CA THR A 254 -47.36 30.98 38.19
C THR A 254 -47.24 32.49 38.09
N ARG A 255 -47.99 33.08 37.17
CA ARG A 255 -48.07 34.53 36.97
C ARG A 255 -48.57 35.08 38.30
N ARG A 256 -47.66 35.51 39.18
CA ARG A 256 -48.00 36.22 40.41
C ARG A 256 -48.83 37.43 39.99
N LYS A 257 -50.09 37.44 40.41
CA LYS A 257 -50.88 38.67 40.52
C LYS A 257 -50.31 39.52 41.64
#